data_AF-Q8ABG6-F1
#
_entry.id   AF-Q8ABG6-F1
#
_cell.length_a   1.000
_cell.length_b   1.000
_cell.length_c   1.000
_cell.angle_alpha   90.00
_cell.angle_beta   90.00
_cell.angle_gamma   90.00
#
_symmetry.space_group_name_H-M   'P 1'
#
loop_
_entity.id
_entity.type
_entity.pdbx_description
1 polymer ?
#
loop_
_entity_poly.entity_id
_entity_poly.type
_entity_poly.pdbx_seq_one_letter_code
_entity_poly.pdbx_strand_id
1 'polypeptide(L)' 'MRKKILFIAGMMACCTWAGAQEISQTWVADKGNGTYQNPVLYADYSDPDVCAAGDDFYMTASSFNCIPGPSYTSFP' A
#
# COMPACT_ATOMS: atom_id res chain seq x y z
N MET A 1 27.85 29.21 -24.28
CA MET A 1 27.98 27.75 -24.08
C MET A 1 27.88 27.37 -22.60
N ARG A 2 28.75 27.90 -21.72
CA ARG A 2 28.78 27.62 -20.28
C ARG A 2 27.47 27.93 -19.50
N LYS A 3 26.71 28.96 -19.91
CA LYS A 3 25.41 29.29 -19.29
C LYS A 3 24.29 28.29 -19.60
N LYS A 4 24.31 27.63 -20.77
CA LYS A 4 23.30 26.61 -21.14
C LYS A 4 23.50 25.29 -20.38
N ILE A 5 24.76 24.93 -20.12
CA ILE A 5 25.12 23.74 -19.32
C ILE A 5 24.65 23.88 -17.87
N LEU A 6 24.79 25.07 -17.29
CA LEU A 6 24.30 25.35 -15.93
C LEU A 6 22.77 25.24 -15.80
N PHE A 7 22.02 25.65 -16.83
CA PHE A 7 20.56 25.52 -16.84
C PHE A 7 20.09 24.06 -16.89
N ILE A 8 20.72 23.22 -17.72
CA ILE A 8 20.35 21.80 -17.87
C ILE A 8 20.70 21.02 -16.59
N ALA A 9 21.86 21.29 -15.98
CA ALA A 9 22.25 20.68 -14.72
C ALA A 9 21.29 21.05 -13.57
N GLY A 10 20.83 22.30 -13.51
CA GLY A 10 19.82 22.73 -12.53
C GLY A 10 18.45 22.06 -12.73
N MET A 11 18.03 21.87 -13.99
CA MET A 11 16.76 21.21 -14.31
C MET A 11 16.78 19.72 -13.95
N MET A 12 17.91 19.04 -14.20
CA MET A 12 18.09 17.62 -13.87
C MET A 12 18.19 17.37 -12.36
N ALA A 13 18.74 18.32 -11.59
CA ALA A 13 18.75 18.27 -10.13
C ALA A 13 17.37 18.51 -9.48
N CYS A 14 16.47 19.24 -10.16
CA CYS A 14 15.09 19.44 -9.70
C CYS A 14 14.27 18.15 -9.86
N CYS A 15 14.48 17.42 -10.96
CA CYS A 15 13.77 16.16 -11.23
C CYS A 15 14.08 15.05 -10.21
N THR A 16 15.27 15.05 -9.59
CA THR A 16 15.63 14.03 -8.58
C THR A 16 14.99 14.25 -7.21
N TRP A 17 14.46 15.45 -6.94
CA TRP A 17 13.82 15.79 -5.66
C TRP A 17 12.31 15.53 -5.63
N ALA A 18 11.67 15.35 -6.79
CA ALA A 18 10.22 15.12 -6.88
C ALA A 18 9.80 13.65 -6.63
N GLY A 19 10.76 12.75 -6.38
CA GLY A 19 10.52 11.29 -6.32
C GLY A 19 10.53 10.66 -4.92
N ALA A 20 10.55 11.45 -3.84
CA ALA A 20 10.40 10.88 -2.51
C ALA A 20 8.92 10.54 -2.28
N GLN A 21 8.54 9.28 -2.56
CA GLN A 21 7.21 8.78 -2.24
C GLN A 21 7.03 8.82 -0.72
N GLU A 22 6.14 9.69 -0.25
CA GLU A 22 5.85 9.79 1.17
C GLU A 22 5.25 8.47 1.66
N ILE A 23 5.94 7.80 2.59
CA ILE A 23 5.42 6.57 3.22
C ILE A 23 4.30 7.01 4.16
N SER A 24 3.08 6.55 3.88
CA SER A 24 1.92 6.76 4.75
C SER A 24 2.26 6.38 6.19
N GLN A 25 1.83 7.19 7.17
CA GLN A 25 2.01 6.91 8.61
C GLN A 25 1.13 5.76 9.12
N THR A 26 0.63 4.91 8.22
CA THR A 26 -0.22 3.76 8.53
C THR A 26 0.63 2.51 8.72
N TRP A 27 0.04 1.48 9.31
CA TRP A 27 0.69 0.19 9.51
C TRP A 27 1.09 -0.45 8.16
N VAL A 28 2.34 -0.90 8.05
CA VAL A 28 2.85 -1.62 6.88
C VAL A 28 3.29 -3.02 7.32
N ALA A 29 2.55 -4.04 6.87
CA ALA A 29 2.85 -5.43 7.19
C ALA A 29 4.01 -6.01 6.36
N ASP A 30 4.26 -5.48 5.16
CA ASP A 30 5.37 -5.88 4.30
C ASP A 30 6.71 -5.31 4.80
N LYS A 31 7.73 -6.16 4.91
CA LYS A 31 9.09 -5.76 5.29
C LYS A 31 9.98 -5.43 4.08
N GLY A 32 9.50 -5.62 2.85
CA GLY A 32 10.23 -5.35 1.62
C GLY A 32 11.34 -6.37 1.32
N ASN A 33 11.35 -7.51 2.00
CA ASN A 33 12.37 -8.56 1.85
C ASN A 33 11.75 -9.95 1.57
N GLY A 34 10.53 -9.98 1.05
CA GLY A 34 9.77 -11.22 0.79
C GLY A 34 9.19 -11.87 2.06
N THR A 35 9.23 -11.19 3.20
CA THR A 35 8.60 -11.63 4.45
C THR A 35 7.68 -10.54 5.00
N TYR A 36 6.79 -10.91 5.91
CA TYR A 36 5.83 -9.98 6.52
C TYR A 36 5.98 -9.91 8.05
N GLN A 37 5.30 -8.95 8.67
CA GLN A 37 5.06 -8.90 10.11
C GLN A 37 3.57 -9.03 10.43
N ASN A 38 3.26 -9.73 11.52
CA ASN A 38 1.91 -9.76 12.07
C ASN A 38 1.63 -8.49 12.90
N PRO A 39 0.38 -8.00 12.90
CA PRO A 39 -0.76 -8.49 12.10
C PRO A 39 -0.66 -8.11 10.61
N VAL A 40 -1.14 -8.98 9.72
CA VAL A 40 -1.16 -8.73 8.27
C VAL A 40 -2.09 -7.58 7.88
N LEU A 41 -3.17 -7.41 8.63
CA LEU A 41 -4.12 -6.32 8.50
C LEU A 41 -4.37 -5.75 9.90
N TYR A 42 -3.92 -4.51 10.14
CA TYR A 42 -4.12 -3.84 11.42
C TYR A 42 -5.41 -3.01 11.40
N ALA A 43 -6.54 -3.71 11.33
CA ALA A 43 -7.88 -3.14 11.29
C ALA A 43 -8.90 -4.09 11.95
N ASP A 44 -10.09 -3.56 12.27
CA ASP A 44 -11.18 -4.32 12.91
C ASP A 44 -12.01 -5.08 11.86
N TYR A 45 -11.50 -6.25 11.47
CA TYR A 45 -12.21 -7.23 10.66
C TYR A 45 -12.42 -8.49 11.50
N SER A 46 -13.57 -8.54 12.17
CA SER A 46 -13.96 -9.65 13.05
C SER A 46 -14.42 -10.87 12.25
N ASP A 47 -14.14 -12.07 12.77
CA ASP A 47 -14.52 -13.37 12.20
C ASP A 47 -14.15 -13.56 10.71
N PRO A 48 -12.87 -13.42 10.32
CA PRO A 48 -12.47 -13.51 8.92
C PRO A 48 -12.61 -14.94 8.37
N ASP A 49 -13.33 -15.08 7.25
CA ASP A 49 -13.39 -16.29 6.42
C ASP A 49 -12.72 -16.03 5.07
N VAL A 50 -11.77 -16.89 4.67
CA VAL A 50 -10.88 -16.66 3.51
C VAL A 50 -10.96 -17.80 2.51
N CYS A 51 -10.95 -17.48 1.21
CA CYS A 51 -10.81 -18.44 0.12
C CYS A 51 -9.88 -17.94 -1.00
N ALA A 52 -9.45 -18.85 -1.87
CA ALA A 52 -8.65 -18.55 -3.06
C ALA A 52 -9.44 -18.87 -4.33
N ALA A 53 -9.30 -18.05 -5.37
CA ALA A 53 -9.82 -18.33 -6.70
C ALA A 53 -8.80 -17.93 -7.77
N GLY A 54 -8.16 -18.94 -8.37
CA GLY A 54 -7.01 -18.68 -9.24
C GLY A 54 -5.82 -18.17 -8.42
N ASP A 55 -5.28 -17.03 -8.83
CA ASP A 55 -4.14 -16.37 -8.17
C ASP A 55 -4.58 -15.36 -7.10
N ASP A 56 -5.89 -15.13 -6.92
CA ASP A 56 -6.46 -14.13 -6.02
C ASP A 56 -6.98 -14.74 -4.71
N PHE A 57 -6.95 -13.95 -3.63
CA PHE A 57 -7.50 -14.29 -2.32
C PHE A 57 -8.61 -13.33 -1.90
N TYR A 58 -9.71 -13.90 -1.40
CA TYR A 58 -10.89 -13.16 -0.94
C TYR A 58 -11.12 -13.41 0.55
N MET A 59 -11.49 -12.36 1.27
CA MET A 59 -11.89 -12.45 2.67
C MET A 59 -13.22 -11.74 2.90
N THR A 60 -14.08 -12.37 3.69
CA THR A 60 -15.29 -11.77 4.27
C THR A 60 -15.12 -11.65 5.78
N ALA A 61 -15.78 -10.66 6.38
CA ALA A 61 -15.74 -10.42 7.81
C ALA A 61 -17.08 -9.85 8.30
N SER A 62 -17.37 -10.09 9.58
CA SER A 62 -18.54 -9.58 10.28
C SER A 62 -18.48 -8.04 10.39
N SER A 63 -19.51 -7.34 9.90
CA SER A 63 -19.69 -5.90 10.11
C SER A 63 -20.59 -5.57 11.31
N PHE A 64 -20.97 -6.59 12.09
CA PHE A 64 -21.95 -6.51 13.17
C PHE A 64 -23.24 -5.77 12.72
N ASN A 65 -23.54 -4.63 13.34
CA ASN A 65 -24.71 -3.81 13.06
C ASN A 65 -24.45 -2.70 12.02
N CYS A 66 -23.27 -2.67 11.40
CA CYS A 66 -22.92 -1.68 10.38
C CYS A 66 -23.54 -2.06 9.03
N ILE A 67 -24.03 -1.05 8.31
CA ILE A 67 -24.57 -1.17 6.95
C ILE A 67 -23.71 -0.40 5.94
N PRO A 68 -23.52 -0.89 4.70
CA PRO A 68 -24.00 -2.17 4.16
C PRO A 68 -23.43 -3.37 4.92
N GLY A 69 -24.02 -4.55 4.72
CA GLY A 69 -23.63 -5.80 5.41
C GLY A 69 -22.18 -6.24 5.11
N PRO A 70 -21.84 -7.52 5.23
CA PRO A 70 -20.46 -7.98 5.41
C PRO A 70 -19.42 -7.33 4.47
N SER A 71 -18.30 -6.92 5.05
CA SER A 71 -17.23 -6.23 4.35
C SER A 71 -16.42 -7.21 3.50
N TYR A 72 -16.15 -6.84 2.24
CA TYR A 72 -15.29 -7.61 1.33
C TYR A 72 -13.93 -6.92 1.21
N THR A 73 -12.85 -7.66 1.43
CA THR A 73 -11.49 -7.18 1.17
C THR A 73 -10.79 -8.14 0.21
N SER A 74 -10.32 -7.62 -0.93
CA SER A 74 -9.44 -8.34 -1.86
C SER A 74 -7.99 -8.11 -1.46
N PHE A 75 -7.22 -9.18 -1.31
CA PHE A 75 -5.77 -9.08 -1.09
C PHE A 75 -5.05 -9.17 -2.45
N PRO A 76 -4.10 -8.27 -2.75
CA PRO A 76 -3.23 -8.39 -3.93
C PRO A 76 -2.18 -9.49 -3.77
#